data_AF-A0A8I6AQP1-F1
#
_entry.id   AF-A0A8I6AQP1-F1
#
_cell.length_a   1.000
_cell.length_b   1.000
_cell.length_c   1.000
_cell.angle_alpha   90.00
_cell.angle_beta   90.00
_cell.angle_gamma   90.00
#
_symmetry.space_group_name_H-M   'P 1'
#
loop_
_entity.id
_entity.type
_entity.pdbx_description
1 polymer ?
#
loop_
_entity_poly.entity_id
_entity_poly.type
_entity_poly.pdbx_seq_one_letter_code
_entity_poly.pdbx_strand_id
1 'polypeptide(L)'
;FKSVYRWLLATAGVEFEEFLETREQYEKLQKDGCLLFGQVPLVEIDGMLLTQTRAILSYLAAKYNLYGKDLKERAFKTRISNIPTIKKFLQPGSQRKPPPDGHYVDVVRTVLKF
;
A
#
# COMPACT_ATOMS: atom_id res chain seq x y z
N PHE A 1 1.67 -7.34 -1.17
CA PHE A 1 1.82 -5.97 -0.61
C PHE A 1 2.70 -5.04 -1.44
N LYS A 2 3.74 -5.52 -2.17
CA LYS A 2 4.56 -4.70 -3.08
C LYS A 2 3.76 -3.96 -4.19
N SER A 3 2.55 -4.39 -4.52
CA SER A 3 1.86 -3.94 -5.74
C SER A 3 1.21 -2.55 -5.67
N VAL A 4 0.74 -2.08 -4.51
CA VAL A 4 -0.17 -0.91 -4.48
C VAL A 4 0.55 0.41 -4.76
N TYR A 5 1.74 0.63 -4.18
CA TYR A 5 2.51 1.84 -4.48
C TYR A 5 3.11 1.78 -5.89
N ARG A 6 3.48 0.59 -6.40
CA ARG A 6 3.89 0.40 -7.80
C ARG A 6 2.81 0.86 -8.78
N TRP A 7 1.54 0.57 -8.49
CA TRP A 7 0.42 1.03 -9.32
C TRP A 7 0.25 2.54 -9.28
N LEU A 8 0.43 3.18 -8.12
CA LEU A 8 0.40 4.65 -8.03
C LEU A 8 1.56 5.30 -8.80
N LEU A 9 2.76 4.73 -8.70
CA LEU A 9 3.94 5.20 -9.44
C LEU A 9 3.75 5.02 -10.95
N ALA A 10 3.23 3.87 -11.39
CA ALA A 10 2.88 3.64 -12.79
C ALA A 10 1.82 4.62 -13.30
N THR A 11 0.78 4.91 -12.50
CA THR A 11 -0.25 5.90 -12.84
C THR A 11 0.32 7.31 -12.94
N ALA A 12 1.31 7.63 -12.09
CA ALA A 12 2.01 8.91 -12.12
C ALA A 12 3.10 8.99 -13.20
N GLY A 13 3.41 7.89 -13.89
CA GLY A 13 4.50 7.84 -14.87
C GLY A 13 5.89 7.97 -14.25
N VAL A 14 6.07 7.50 -13.01
CA VAL A 14 7.30 7.67 -12.23
C VAL A 14 8.08 6.38 -12.21
N GLU A 15 9.31 6.43 -12.71
CA GLU A 15 10.25 5.32 -12.59
C GLU A 15 10.71 5.16 -11.14
N PHE A 16 10.91 3.90 -10.73
CA PHE A 16 11.39 3.56 -9.40
C PHE A 16 12.33 2.37 -9.49
N GLU A 17 13.34 2.35 -8.64
CA GLU A 17 14.30 1.25 -8.52
C GLU A 17 14.01 0.42 -7.26
N GLU A 18 14.11 -0.91 -7.37
CA GLU A 18 13.93 -1.81 -6.24
C GLU A 18 15.28 -2.31 -5.74
N PHE A 19 15.68 -1.87 -4.54
CA PHE A 19 16.97 -2.22 -3.93
C PHE A 19 16.92 -3.38 -2.92
N LEU A 20 15.77 -4.04 -2.78
CA LEU A 20 15.57 -5.12 -1.80
C LEU A 20 15.28 -6.44 -2.51
N GLU A 21 16.33 -7.10 -2.95
CA GLU A 21 16.30 -8.42 -3.58
C GLU A 21 16.93 -9.49 -2.69
N THR A 22 18.03 -9.16 -2.01
CA THR A 22 18.81 -10.12 -1.23
C THR A 22 18.75 -9.86 0.28
N ARG A 23 18.96 -10.92 1.06
CA ARG A 23 19.05 -10.83 2.52
C ARG A 23 20.24 -9.97 2.96
N GLU A 24 21.34 -9.97 2.20
CA GLU A 24 22.52 -9.15 2.50
C GLU A 24 22.24 -7.64 2.39
N GLN A 25 21.47 -7.21 1.37
CA GLN A 25 21.01 -5.82 1.24
C GLN A 25 20.16 -5.41 2.44
N TYR A 26 19.27 -6.31 2.88
CA TYR A 26 18.43 -6.08 4.06
C TYR A 26 19.26 -5.96 5.35
N GLU A 27 20.24 -6.84 5.56
CA GLU A 27 21.14 -6.78 6.72
C GLU A 27 22.01 -5.51 6.71
N LYS A 28 22.44 -5.04 5.54
CA LYS A 28 23.16 -3.77 5.39
C LYS A 28 22.28 -2.58 5.78
N LEU A 29 21.05 -2.51 5.27
CA LEU A 29 20.09 -1.44 5.61
C LEU A 29 19.69 -1.43 7.09
N GLN A 30 19.67 -2.60 7.75
CA GLN A 30 19.48 -2.66 9.21
C GLN A 30 20.69 -2.06 9.95
N LYS A 31 21.92 -2.42 9.55
CA LYS A 31 23.15 -1.90 10.17
C LYS A 31 23.31 -0.40 9.97
N ASP A 32 22.94 0.10 8.79
CA ASP A 32 23.00 1.53 8.46
C ASP A 32 21.94 2.35 9.23
N GLY A 33 21.02 1.70 9.96
CA GLY A 33 19.99 2.37 10.76
C GLY A 33 18.88 3.02 9.92
N CYS A 34 18.80 2.74 8.62
CA CYS A 34 17.81 3.33 7.72
C CYS A 34 16.37 2.83 7.98
N LEU A 35 16.23 1.60 8.49
CA LEU A 35 14.93 1.02 8.82
C LEU A 35 14.46 1.47 10.21
N LEU A 36 13.79 2.62 10.30
CA LEU A 36 13.28 3.20 11.56
C LEU A 36 12.52 2.20 12.48
N PHE A 37 11.90 1.16 11.91
CA PHE A 37 11.21 0.10 12.65
C PHE A 37 11.67 -1.32 12.30
N GLY A 38 12.78 -1.47 11.56
CA GLY A 38 13.16 -2.77 10.96
C GLY A 38 12.18 -3.29 9.90
N GLN A 39 11.19 -2.48 9.51
CA GLN A 39 10.07 -2.86 8.65
C GLN A 39 10.28 -2.44 7.19
N VAL A 40 9.91 -3.33 6.28
CA VAL A 40 9.80 -3.08 4.83
C VAL A 40 8.31 -2.98 4.43
N PRO A 41 7.94 -2.22 3.38
CA PRO A 41 8.80 -1.52 2.43
C PRO A 41 9.39 -0.22 2.97
N LEU A 42 10.63 0.06 2.55
CA LEU A 42 11.30 1.34 2.68
C LEU A 42 11.33 1.98 1.29
N VAL A 43 10.89 3.22 1.17
CA VAL A 43 10.92 3.96 -0.10
C VAL A 43 11.59 5.30 0.16
N GLU A 44 12.61 5.62 -0.63
CA GLU A 44 13.22 6.94 -0.65
C GLU A 44 12.48 7.81 -1.68
N ILE A 45 11.88 8.91 -1.23
CA ILE A 45 11.20 9.87 -2.12
C ILE A 45 11.57 11.28 -1.67
N ASP A 46 12.08 12.10 -2.59
CA ASP A 46 12.49 13.50 -2.30
C ASP A 46 13.50 13.62 -1.14
N GLY A 47 14.41 12.65 -1.00
CA GLY A 47 15.36 12.57 0.12
C GLY A 47 14.72 12.16 1.47
N MET A 48 13.43 11.84 1.50
CA MET A 48 12.75 11.30 2.68
C MET A 48 12.72 9.78 2.65
N LEU A 49 13.15 9.14 3.73
CA LEU A 49 13.02 7.70 3.96
C LEU A 49 11.65 7.38 4.57
N LEU A 50 10.69 7.02 3.73
CA LEU A 50 9.35 6.64 4.16
C LEU A 50 9.24 5.13 4.37
N THR A 51 8.80 4.76 5.56
CA THR A 51 8.35 3.39 5.88
C THR A 51 6.82 3.38 6.01
N GLN A 52 6.24 2.18 6.11
CA GLN A 52 4.81 1.93 6.20
C GLN A 52 4.01 2.28 4.93
N THR A 53 3.26 1.30 4.42
CA THR A 53 2.50 1.45 3.17
C THR A 53 1.54 2.64 3.18
N ARG A 54 0.85 2.92 4.29
CA ARG A 54 -0.11 4.04 4.33
C ARG A 54 0.54 5.41 4.15
N ALA A 55 1.69 5.64 4.78
CA ALA A 55 2.42 6.89 4.66
C ALA A 55 2.91 7.09 3.22
N ILE A 56 3.50 6.04 2.62
CA ILE A 56 3.95 6.04 1.22
C ILE A 56 2.79 6.37 0.27
N LEU A 57 1.65 5.67 0.39
CA LEU A 57 0.49 5.90 -0.47
C LEU A 57 -0.07 7.31 -0.30
N SER A 58 -0.18 7.81 0.94
CA SER A 58 -0.67 9.16 1.21
C SER A 58 0.24 10.25 0.66
N TYR A 59 1.56 10.07 0.75
CA TYR A 59 2.55 10.98 0.20
C TYR A 59 2.49 11.02 -1.33
N LEU A 60 2.52 9.85 -1.98
CA LEU A 60 2.41 9.75 -3.44
C LEU A 60 1.09 10.33 -3.96
N ALA A 61 -0.04 10.04 -3.30
CA ALA A 61 -1.34 10.58 -3.69
C ALA A 61 -1.40 12.11 -3.57
N ALA A 62 -0.74 12.70 -2.57
CA ALA A 62 -0.64 14.15 -2.41
C ALA A 62 0.28 14.75 -3.48
N LYS A 63 1.49 14.20 -3.62
CA LYS A 63 2.55 14.70 -4.51
C LYS A 63 2.10 14.72 -5.98
N TYR A 64 1.47 13.65 -6.45
CA TYR A 64 0.99 13.55 -7.83
C TYR A 64 -0.46 14.04 -8.02
N ASN A 65 -1.04 14.68 -6.99
CA ASN A 65 -2.41 15.18 -7.02
C ASN A 65 -3.42 14.11 -7.49
N LEU A 66 -3.25 12.88 -7.00
CA LEU A 66 -4.14 11.73 -7.25
C LEU A 66 -5.33 11.71 -6.29
N TYR A 67 -5.39 12.64 -5.33
CA TYR A 67 -6.64 12.90 -4.63
C TYR A 67 -7.66 13.50 -5.59
N GLY A 68 -8.95 13.20 -5.35
CA GLY A 68 -10.04 13.75 -6.14
C GLY A 68 -9.91 15.27 -6.28
N LYS A 69 -9.71 15.72 -7.52
CA LYS A 69 -9.43 17.12 -7.89
C LYS A 69 -10.72 17.93 -7.84
N ASP A 70 -11.82 17.34 -8.32
CA ASP A 70 -13.10 18.03 -8.44
C ASP A 70 -13.95 17.89 -7.16
N LEU A 71 -14.80 18.89 -6.92
CA LEU A 71 -15.80 18.87 -5.86
C LEU A 71 -16.69 17.62 -5.97
N LYS A 72 -16.98 17.18 -7.21
CA LYS A 72 -17.73 15.94 -7.47
C LYS A 72 -17.02 14.69 -6.95
N GLU A 73 -15.71 14.58 -7.14
CA GLU A 73 -14.93 13.43 -6.68
C GLU A 73 -14.81 13.42 -5.15
N ARG A 74 -14.65 14.60 -4.54
CA ARG A 74 -14.64 14.74 -3.07
C ARG A 74 -16.01 14.42 -2.48
N ALA A 75 -17.09 14.91 -3.08
CA ALA A 75 -18.45 14.58 -2.68
C ALA A 75 -18.74 13.08 -2.84
N PHE A 76 -18.26 12.46 -3.93
CA PHE A 76 -18.38 11.03 -4.16
C PHE A 76 -17.63 10.22 -3.09
N LYS A 77 -16.37 10.57 -2.79
CA LYS A 77 -15.60 9.96 -1.70
C LYS A 77 -16.36 10.02 -0.38
N THR A 78 -16.88 11.20 -0.02
CA THR A 78 -17.66 11.41 1.21
C THR A 78 -18.95 10.58 1.22
N ARG A 79 -19.66 10.51 0.09
CA ARG A 79 -20.88 9.71 -0.06
C ARG A 79 -20.59 8.22 0.14
N ILE A 80 -19.57 7.70 -0.55
CA ILE A 80 -19.16 6.29 -0.45
C ILE A 80 -18.71 5.96 0.98
N SER A 81 -17.90 6.80 1.61
CA SER A 81 -17.47 6.57 3.00
C SER A 81 -18.61 6.60 4.02
N ASN A 82 -19.73 7.26 3.69
CA ASN A 82 -20.91 7.34 4.56
C ASN A 82 -21.91 6.19 4.35
N ILE A 83 -21.75 5.35 3.33
CA ILE A 83 -22.58 4.14 3.19
C ILE A 83 -22.39 3.29 4.45
N PRO A 84 -23.45 2.89 5.18
CA PRO A 84 -23.31 2.25 6.48
C PRO A 84 -22.34 1.06 6.52
N THR A 85 -22.38 0.20 5.49
CA THR A 85 -21.46 -0.95 5.36
C THR A 85 -20.01 -0.52 5.21
N ILE A 86 -19.73 0.49 4.38
CA ILE A 86 -18.38 1.01 4.15
C ILE A 86 -17.90 1.78 5.38
N LYS A 87 -18.76 2.61 5.97
CA LYS A 87 -18.44 3.34 7.20
C LYS A 87 -18.06 2.39 8.33
N LYS A 88 -18.83 1.32 8.54
CA LYS A 88 -18.51 0.25 9.50
C LYS A 88 -17.21 -0.46 9.15
N PHE A 89 -16.95 -0.71 7.87
CA PHE A 89 -15.69 -1.30 7.41
C PHE A 89 -14.48 -0.38 7.63
N LEU A 90 -14.64 0.93 7.53
CA LEU A 90 -13.55 1.90 7.71
C LEU A 90 -13.28 2.24 9.20
N GLN A 91 -14.13 1.83 10.13
CA GLN A 91 -13.92 2.08 11.56
C GLN A 91 -12.67 1.34 12.08
N PRO A 92 -11.90 1.96 13.00
CA PRO A 92 -10.83 1.26 13.71
C PRO A 92 -11.37 -0.02 14.37
N GLY A 93 -10.67 -1.15 14.19
CA GLY A 93 -11.07 -2.43 14.76
C GLY A 93 -12.18 -3.17 14.01
N SER A 94 -12.65 -2.66 12.87
CA SER A 94 -13.57 -3.41 12.00
C SER A 94 -12.97 -4.77 11.64
N GLN A 95 -13.77 -5.83 11.75
CA GLN A 95 -13.33 -7.16 11.36
C GLN A 95 -13.01 -7.17 9.87
N ARG A 96 -11.73 -7.38 9.56
CA ARG A 96 -11.30 -7.71 8.20
C ARG A 96 -11.85 -9.08 7.85
N LYS A 97 -11.91 -9.41 6.55
CA LYS A 97 -12.23 -10.78 6.14
C LYS A 97 -11.29 -11.73 6.89
N PRO A 98 -11.81 -12.84 7.45
CA PRO A 98 -10.95 -13.82 8.09
C PRO A 98 -9.91 -14.33 7.07
N PRO A 99 -8.77 -14.85 7.54
CA PRO A 99 -7.85 -15.58 6.68
C PRO A 99 -8.64 -16.62 5.86
N PRO A 100 -8.30 -16.82 4.58
CA PRO A 100 -8.96 -17.84 3.78
C PRO A 100 -8.86 -19.22 4.43
N ASP A 101 -9.94 -20.00 4.36
CA ASP A 101 -9.91 -21.40 4.78
C ASP A 101 -9.13 -22.25 3.77
N GLY A 102 -8.81 -23.50 4.15
CA GLY A 102 -8.08 -24.42 3.28
C GLY A 102 -8.77 -24.60 1.93
N HIS A 103 -10.11 -24.70 1.94
CA HIS A 103 -10.91 -24.83 0.74
C HIS A 103 -10.76 -23.64 -0.23
N TYR A 104 -10.82 -22.40 0.25
CA TYR A 104 -10.60 -21.22 -0.58
C TYR A 104 -9.19 -21.22 -1.19
N VAL A 105 -8.17 -21.57 -0.40
CA VAL A 105 -6.78 -21.65 -0.89
C VAL A 105 -6.66 -22.68 -2.00
N ASP A 106 -7.28 -23.86 -1.85
CA ASP A 106 -7.25 -24.93 -2.84
C ASP A 106 -7.98 -24.56 -4.14
N VAL A 107 -9.13 -23.87 -4.02
CA VAL A 107 -9.88 -23.35 -5.18
C VAL A 107 -9.04 -22.32 -5.93
N VAL A 108 -8.44 -21.36 -5.23
CA VAL A 108 -7.57 -20.34 -5.85
C VAL A 108 -6.37 -20.99 -6.52
N ARG A 109 -5.75 -21.98 -5.87
CA ARG A 109 -4.63 -22.75 -6.42
C ARG A 109 -5.02 -23.47 -7.72
N THR A 110 -6.19 -24.09 -7.73
CA THR A 110 -6.73 -24.80 -8.89
C THR A 110 -7.06 -23.85 -10.05
N VAL A 111 -7.69 -22.71 -9.77
CA VAL A 111 -8.07 -21.72 -10.79
C VAL A 111 -6.86 -20.99 -11.36
N LEU A 112 -5.93 -20.55 -10.50
CA LEU A 112 -4.72 -19.82 -10.91
C LEU A 112 -3.59 -20.74 -11.37
N LYS A 113 -3.74 -22.06 -11.24
CA LYS A 113 -2.82 -23.10 -11.73
C LYS A 113 -1.36 -22.91 -11.27
N PHE A 114 -1.15 -22.61 -9.99
CA PHE A 114 0.17 -22.70 -9.35
C PHE A 114 0.10 -23.54 -8.08
#